data_AF-A0A6I2U372-F1
#
_entry.id   AF-A0A6I2U372-F1
#
_cell.length_a   1.000
_cell.length_b   1.000
_cell.length_c   1.000
_cell.angle_alpha   90.00
_cell.angle_beta   90.00
_cell.angle_gamma   90.00
#
_symmetry.space_group_name_H-M   'P 1'
#
loop_
_entity.id
_entity.type
_entity.pdbx_description
1 polymer ?
#
loop_
_entity_poly.entity_id
_entity_poly.type
_entity_poly.pdbx_seq_one_letter_code
_entity_poly.pdbx_strand_id
1 'polypeptide(L)' 'MTMFKKTDPHPQLDIFTAPSMQLGSRASKKYSDPNAWHNQFYSLVTTKIDEEIFKPLFPEGKKSGRPNASIR' A
#
# COMPACT_ATOMS: atom_id res chain seq x y z
N MET A 1 14.74 -13.12 -32.02
CA MET A 1 13.44 -13.78 -31.77
C MET A 1 13.23 -13.85 -30.26
N THR A 2 12.34 -13.05 -29.67
CA THR A 2 11.99 -13.18 -28.25
C THR A 2 10.92 -14.26 -28.11
N MET A 3 11.26 -15.39 -27.48
CA MET A 3 10.30 -16.49 -27.26
C MET A 3 9.22 -16.06 -26.28
N PHE A 4 7.97 -16.40 -26.58
CA PHE A 4 6.84 -16.26 -25.66
C PHE A 4 7.14 -17.13 -24.43
N LYS A 5 7.45 -16.51 -23.29
CA LYS A 5 7.63 -17.23 -22.03
C LYS A 5 6.25 -17.62 -21.51
N LYS A 6 6.05 -18.92 -21.26
CA LYS A 6 4.84 -19.43 -20.64
C LYS A 6 4.76 -18.89 -19.21
N THR A 7 3.64 -18.28 -18.86
CA THR A 7 3.40 -17.80 -17.50
C THR A 7 3.34 -19.00 -16.55
N ASP A 8 4.02 -18.88 -15.40
CA ASP A 8 3.91 -19.87 -14.33
C ASP A 8 2.43 -19.96 -13.90
N PRO A 9 1.81 -21.16 -13.89
CA PRO A 9 0.44 -21.32 -13.42
C PRO A 9 0.28 -21.08 -11.91
N HIS A 10 1.36 -21.17 -11.12
CA HIS A 10 1.33 -21.02 -9.66
C HIS A 10 2.39 -20.04 -9.14
N PRO A 11 2.32 -18.75 -9.55
CA PRO A 11 3.26 -17.76 -9.06
C PRO A 11 3.01 -17.52 -7.57
N GLN A 12 4.05 -17.72 -6.75
CA GLN A 12 3.99 -17.37 -5.33
C GLN A 12 4.01 -15.84 -5.21
N LEU A 13 2.84 -15.25 -4.95
CA LEU A 13 2.70 -13.82 -4.74
C LEU A 13 3.15 -13.47 -3.32
N ASP A 14 4.09 -12.53 -3.20
CA ASP A 14 4.47 -11.98 -1.91
C ASP A 14 3.31 -11.11 -1.38
N ILE A 15 2.76 -11.52 -0.23
CA ILE A 15 1.63 -10.85 0.43
C ILE A 15 1.99 -9.46 0.96
N PHE A 16 3.29 -9.15 1.08
CA PHE A 16 3.79 -7.86 1.57
C PHE A 16 4.23 -6.92 0.44
N THR A 17 4.05 -7.32 -0.82
CA THR A 17 4.30 -6.44 -1.97
C THR A 17 3.13 -5.50 -2.24
N ALA A 18 3.38 -4.46 -3.04
CA ALA A 18 2.34 -3.53 -3.44
C ALA A 18 1.19 -4.28 -4.16
N PRO A 19 -0.09 -3.91 -3.93
CA PRO A 19 -1.24 -4.56 -4.57
C PRO A 19 -1.13 -4.61 -6.11
N SER A 20 -0.50 -3.61 -6.72
CA SER A 20 -0.27 -3.56 -8.17
C SER A 20 0.59 -4.70 -8.71
N MET A 21 1.41 -5.34 -7.87
CA MET A 21 2.25 -6.51 -8.21
C MET A 21 1.49 -7.83 -8.14
N GLN A 22 0.39 -7.86 -7.39
CA GLN A 22 -0.48 -9.02 -7.24
C GLN A 22 -1.62 -9.02 -8.27
N LEU A 23 -1.91 -7.85 -8.86
CA LEU A 23 -3.00 -7.64 -9.80
C LEU A 23 -2.55 -7.86 -11.25
N GLY A 24 -3.44 -8.41 -12.08
CA GLY A 24 -3.23 -8.46 -13.53
C GLY A 24 -3.08 -7.08 -14.16
N SER A 25 -2.43 -7.00 -15.32
CA SER A 25 -2.02 -5.74 -15.98
C SER A 25 -3.12 -4.68 -16.09
N ARG A 26 -4.34 -5.08 -16.45
CA ARG A 26 -5.49 -4.16 -16.55
C ARG A 26 -5.89 -3.58 -15.19
N ALA A 27 -5.96 -4.41 -14.16
CA ALA A 27 -6.34 -3.99 -12.82
C ALA A 27 -5.23 -3.14 -12.18
N SER A 28 -3.97 -3.53 -12.36
CA SER A 28 -2.78 -2.79 -11.93
C SER A 28 -2.77 -1.37 -12.51
N LYS A 29 -3.03 -1.22 -13.82
CA LYS A 29 -3.11 0.11 -14.47
C LYS A 29 -4.20 1.01 -13.87
N LYS A 30 -5.37 0.44 -13.52
CA LYS A 30 -6.45 1.19 -12.87
C LYS A 30 -6.07 1.62 -11.45
N TYR A 31 -5.35 0.78 -10.71
CA TYR A 31 -4.93 1.08 -9.35
C TYR A 31 -3.86 2.18 -9.30
N SER A 32 -2.97 2.21 -10.30
CA SER A 32 -1.88 3.18 -10.41
C SER A 32 -2.25 4.49 -11.12
N ASP A 33 -3.49 4.65 -11.60
CA ASP A 33 -3.93 5.88 -12.28
C ASP A 33 -4.12 7.02 -11.27
N PRO A 34 -3.35 8.12 -11.35
CA PRO A 34 -3.49 9.25 -10.41
C PRO A 34 -4.87 9.90 -10.43
N ASN A 35 -5.58 9.80 -11.55
CA ASN A 35 -6.93 10.37 -11.71
C ASN A 35 -8.03 9.40 -11.31
N ALA A 36 -7.69 8.17 -10.90
CA ALA A 36 -8.67 7.27 -10.33
C ALA A 36 -9.18 7.83 -8.99
N TRP A 37 -10.47 7.62 -8.74
CA TRP A 37 -11.18 8.19 -7.59
C TRP A 37 -10.49 7.92 -6.25
N HIS A 38 -9.91 6.74 -6.05
CA HIS A 38 -9.28 6.35 -4.78
C HIS A 38 -7.97 7.12 -4.54
N ASN A 39 -7.19 7.35 -5.59
CA ASN A 39 -5.95 8.12 -5.50
C ASN A 39 -6.24 9.62 -5.30
N GLN A 40 -7.26 10.14 -5.99
CA GLN A 40 -7.73 11.51 -5.79
C GLN A 40 -8.30 11.70 -4.37
N PHE A 41 -9.12 10.77 -3.90
CA PHE A 41 -9.67 10.81 -2.54
C PHE A 41 -8.57 10.77 -1.49
N TYR A 42 -7.59 9.87 -1.62
CA TYR A 42 -6.45 9.83 -0.73
C TYR A 42 -5.70 11.17 -0.71
N SER A 43 -5.37 11.72 -1.89
CA SER A 43 -4.58 12.95 -2.01
C SER A 43 -5.32 14.23 -1.59
N LEU A 44 -6.64 14.28 -1.75
CA LEU A 44 -7.42 15.50 -1.53
C LEU A 44 -8.19 15.47 -0.21
N VAL A 45 -8.48 14.29 0.32
CA VAL A 45 -9.28 14.11 1.54
C VAL A 45 -8.43 13.48 2.63
N THR A 46 -7.95 12.25 2.44
CA THR A 46 -7.27 11.49 3.51
C THR A 46 -6.00 12.18 4.00
N THR A 47 -5.13 12.64 3.11
CA THR A 47 -3.88 13.33 3.48
C THR A 47 -4.08 14.77 3.97
N LYS A 48 -5.31 15.29 3.89
CA LYS A 48 -5.66 16.64 4.37
C LYS A 48 -6.33 16.63 5.73
N ILE A 49 -6.52 15.45 6.33
CA ILE A 49 -7.01 15.34 7.70
C ILE A 49 -5.94 15.88 8.64
N ASP A 50 -6.34 16.82 9.49
CA ASP A 50 -5.49 17.28 10.58
C ASP A 50 -5.36 16.17 11.62
N GLU A 51 -4.17 15.56 11.69
CA GLU A 51 -3.89 14.49 12.65
C GLU A 51 -3.48 15.03 14.03
N GLU A 52 -3.32 16.34 14.22
CA GLU A 52 -2.93 16.90 15.52
C GLU A 52 -3.97 16.61 16.61
N ILE A 53 -5.26 16.58 16.25
CA ILE A 53 -6.34 16.23 17.19
C ILE A 53 -6.21 14.80 17.72
N PHE A 54 -5.56 13.91 16.96
CA PHE A 54 -5.32 12.52 17.36
C PHE A 54 -4.02 12.34 18.12
N LYS A 55 -3.20 13.39 18.29
CA LYS A 55 -1.93 13.34 19.01
C LYS A 55 -2.03 12.68 20.39
N PRO A 56 -3.07 12.90 21.23
CA PRO A 56 -3.21 12.21 22.51
C PRO A 56 -3.38 10.68 22.42
N LEU A 57 -3.78 10.15 21.25
CA LEU A 57 -3.93 8.71 21.01
C LEU A 57 -2.59 8.03 20.73
N PHE A 58 -1.54 8.79 20.40
CA PHE A 58 -0.23 8.27 20.07
C PHE A 58 0.78 8.64 21.17
N PRO A 59 1.68 7.71 21.56
CA PRO A 59 2.70 8.03 22.53
C PRO A 59 3.66 9.08 21.96
N GLU A 60 3.94 10.13 22.74
CA GLU A 60 4.89 11.17 22.33
C GLU A 60 6.33 10.63 22.26
N GLY A 61 7.09 11.10 21.25
CA GLY A 61 8.49 10.72 21.03
C GLY A 61 8.67 9.35 20.39
N LYS A 62 9.89 8.77 20.50
CA LYS A 62 10.27 7.48 19.86
C LYS A 62 9.60 6.24 20.48
N LYS A 63 8.53 6.40 21.28
CA LYS A 63 7.81 5.31 21.97
C LYS A 63 6.70 4.69 21.13
N SER A 64 6.48 5.16 19.91
CA SER A 64 5.70 4.46 18.88
C SER A 64 6.46 3.20 18.44
N GLY A 65 6.54 2.21 19.33
CA GLY A 65 7.08 0.89 19.03
C GLY A 65 6.23 0.22 17.95
N ARG A 66 6.85 -0.71 17.22
CA ARG A 66 6.10 -1.62 16.35
C ARG A 66 5.09 -2.41 17.21
N PRO A 67 3.84 -2.61 16.78
CA PRO A 67 2.87 -3.43 17.51
C PRO A 67 3.38 -4.84 17.84
N ASN A 68 4.40 -5.34 17.12
CA ASN A 68 4.99 -6.65 17.34
C ASN A 68 6.38 -6.65 18.01
N ALA A 69 6.90 -5.50 18.45
CA ALA A 69 8.21 -5.47 19.09
C ALA A 69 8.12 -6.21 20.42
N SER A 70 8.93 -7.25 20.62
CA SER A 70 9.03 -7.92 21.91
C SER A 70 9.47 -6.90 22.96
N ILE A 71 8.71 -6.79 24.04
CA ILE A 71 9.16 -6.12 25.25
C ILE A 71 10.36 -6.94 25.76
N ARG A 72 11.55 -6.33 25.81
CA ARG A 72 12.72 -6.89 26.49
C ARG A 72 12.76 -6.39 27.92
#